data_AF-A0A833US55-F1
#
_entry.id   AF-A0A833US55-F1
#
_cell.length_a   1.000
_cell.length_b   1.000
_cell.length_c   1.000
_cell.angle_alpha   90.00
_cell.angle_beta   90.00
_cell.angle_gamma   90.00
#
_symmetry.space_group_name_H-M   'P 1'
#
loop_
_entity.id
_entity.type
_entity.pdbx_description
1 polymer ?
#
loop_
_entity_poly.entity_id
_entity_poly.type
_entity_poly.pdbx_seq_one_letter_code
_entity_poly.pdbx_strand_id
1 'polypeptide(L)'
;ILTWCLCFIFKDEIVSDIEARIAAWTFLPAENGESIQILHYEHGEKYEPHFDYFHDKANQKLGGHRVATVLMYLSDVEKGGETIFPNSEAGMSQPKDDGWSDCAKKGYAVKPKKGDALLFFSLHPDATTD
;
A
#
# COMPACT_ATOMS: atom_id res chain seq x y z
N ILE A 1 0.15 19.38 1.35
CA ILE A 1 -0.52 19.26 0.03
C ILE A 1 0.42 19.69 -1.08
N LEU A 2 0.88 18.76 -1.91
CA LEU A 2 1.16 19.04 -3.32
C LEU A 2 0.36 18.02 -4.12
N THR A 3 -0.86 18.41 -4.48
CA THR A 3 -1.63 17.73 -5.52
C THR A 3 -1.32 18.44 -6.82
N TRP A 4 -0.37 17.91 -7.58
CA TRP A 4 -0.31 18.11 -9.02
C TRP A 4 0.17 16.79 -9.63
N CYS A 5 -0.80 15.98 -10.06
CA CYS A 5 -0.55 14.95 -11.04
C CYS A 5 -0.36 15.66 -12.38
N LEU A 6 0.89 15.79 -12.78
CA LEU A 6 1.29 16.16 -14.14
C LEU A 6 2.64 15.48 -14.42
N CYS A 7 2.67 14.15 -14.29
CA CYS A 7 3.73 13.34 -14.88
C CYS A 7 3.23 12.74 -16.20
N PHE A 8 2.78 13.60 -17.10
CA PHE A 8 2.79 13.29 -18.52
C PHE A 8 4.01 14.00 -19.10
N ILE A 9 4.88 13.21 -19.76
CA ILE A 9 6.04 13.64 -20.57
C ILE A 9 7.34 13.83 -19.76
N PHE A 10 7.84 12.76 -19.14
CA PHE A 10 9.24 12.28 -19.15
C PHE A 10 9.29 11.16 -18.10
N LYS A 11 9.60 9.92 -18.51
CA LYS A 11 9.89 8.85 -17.55
C LYS A 11 11.15 9.27 -16.80
N ASP A 12 10.97 9.68 -15.55
CA ASP A 12 12.07 9.97 -14.64
C ASP A 12 12.86 8.68 -14.40
N GLU A 13 14.19 8.74 -14.53
CA GLU A 13 15.08 7.57 -14.43
C GLU A 13 14.97 6.92 -13.05
N ILE A 14 14.86 7.73 -11.99
CA ILE A 14 14.74 7.24 -10.61
C ILE A 14 13.41 6.52 -10.42
N VAL A 15 12.31 7.08 -10.93
CA VAL A 15 10.99 6.44 -10.90
C VAL A 15 11.01 5.12 -11.67
N SER A 16 11.60 5.10 -12.87
CA SER A 16 11.70 3.88 -13.68
C SER A 16 12.52 2.80 -12.99
N ASP A 17 13.60 3.15 -12.29
CA ASP A 17 14.41 2.20 -11.53
C ASP A 17 13.66 1.62 -10.32
N ILE A 18 12.83 2.44 -9.67
CA ILE A 18 11.95 1.98 -8.58
C ILE A 18 10.90 1.00 -9.12
N GLU A 19 10.23 1.34 -10.23
CA GLU A 19 9.25 0.47 -10.89
C GLU A 19 9.89 -0.87 -11.31
N ALA A 20 11.08 -0.84 -11.90
CA ALA A 20 11.82 -2.04 -12.27
C ALA A 20 12.18 -2.91 -11.06
N ARG A 21 12.56 -2.30 -9.93
CA ARG A 21 12.84 -3.02 -8.68
C ARG A 21 11.59 -3.66 -8.09
N ILE A 22 10.46 -2.98 -8.13
CA ILE A 22 9.17 -3.51 -7.69
C ILE A 22 8.77 -4.70 -8.56
N ALA A 23 8.89 -4.59 -9.88
CA ALA A 23 8.60 -5.69 -10.80
C ALA A 23 9.48 -6.91 -10.53
N ALA A 24 10.79 -6.71 -10.32
CA ALA A 24 11.71 -7.79 -9.97
C ALA A 24 11.39 -8.45 -8.61
N TRP A 25 10.94 -7.68 -7.61
CA TRP A 25 10.60 -8.21 -6.29
C TRP A 25 9.27 -8.96 -6.26
N THR A 26 8.26 -8.44 -6.95
CA THR A 26 6.90 -8.98 -6.98
C THR A 26 6.72 -10.12 -7.98
N PHE A 27 7.66 -10.27 -8.91
CA PHE A 27 7.55 -11.13 -10.10
C PHE A 27 6.36 -10.76 -11.01
N LEU A 28 5.88 -9.52 -10.93
CA LEU A 28 4.82 -8.99 -11.80
C LEU A 28 5.43 -8.05 -12.85
N PRO A 29 4.96 -8.08 -14.12
CA PRO A 29 5.43 -7.16 -15.16
C PRO A 29 5.19 -5.69 -14.78
N ALA A 30 6.17 -4.82 -15.02
CA ALA A 30 6.07 -3.39 -14.71
C ALA A 30 4.95 -2.70 -15.50
N GLU A 31 4.61 -3.24 -16.68
CA GLU A 31 3.55 -2.76 -17.56
C GLU A 31 2.15 -2.89 -16.94
N ASN A 32 1.99 -3.74 -15.92
CA ASN A 32 0.74 -3.89 -15.19
C ASN A 32 0.59 -2.84 -14.06
N GLY A 33 1.64 -2.07 -13.76
CA GLY A 33 1.63 -1.07 -12.71
C GLY A 33 0.85 0.18 -13.09
N GLU A 34 0.08 0.71 -12.15
CA GLU A 34 -0.41 2.09 -12.20
C GLU A 34 0.74 3.06 -11.85
N SER A 35 0.58 4.33 -12.22
CA SER A 35 1.54 5.38 -11.82
C SER A 35 1.65 5.49 -10.30
N ILE A 36 2.89 5.68 -9.81
CA ILE A 36 3.17 5.81 -8.37
C ILE A 36 2.34 6.95 -7.77
N GLN A 37 1.62 6.63 -6.70
CA GLN A 37 0.85 7.58 -5.91
C GLN A 37 1.62 7.94 -4.64
N ILE A 38 1.75 9.22 -4.35
CA ILE A 38 2.42 9.73 -3.13
C ILE A 38 1.37 10.31 -2.20
N LEU A 39 1.35 9.83 -0.97
CA LEU A 39 0.45 10.28 0.10
C LEU A 39 1.27 10.87 1.25
N HIS A 40 0.75 11.94 1.84
CA HIS A 40 1.34 12.59 3.02
C HIS A 40 0.24 12.86 4.03
N TYR A 41 0.37 12.29 5.21
CA TYR A 41 -0.58 12.45 6.32
C TYR A 41 -0.06 13.48 7.31
N GLU A 42 -0.87 14.49 7.59
CA GLU A 42 -0.63 15.43 8.67
C GLU A 42 -1.05 14.85 10.03
N HIS A 43 -0.73 15.58 11.10
CA HIS A 43 -1.02 15.12 12.45
C HIS A 43 -2.52 14.87 12.66
N GLY A 44 -2.85 13.63 13.02
CA GLY A 44 -4.23 13.20 13.28
C GLY A 44 -5.00 12.77 12.03
N GLU A 45 -4.44 12.93 10.84
CA GLU A 45 -5.02 12.37 9.62
C GLU A 45 -4.88 10.84 9.62
N LYS A 46 -5.90 10.18 9.08
CA LYS A 46 -5.95 8.73 8.95
C LYS A 46 -6.68 8.34 7.69
N TYR A 47 -6.39 7.14 7.23
CA TYR A 47 -7.18 6.48 6.20
C TYR A 47 -7.98 5.36 6.86
N GLU A 48 -9.28 5.28 6.59
CA GLU A 48 -10.11 4.19 7.12
C GLU A 48 -9.79 2.88 6.39
N PRO A 49 -9.86 1.71 7.07
CA PRO A 49 -9.65 0.43 6.42
C PRO A 49 -10.56 0.27 5.20
N HIS A 50 -9.99 -0.13 4.08
CA HIS A 50 -10.68 -0.34 2.81
C HIS A 50 -10.05 -1.50 2.06
N PHE A 51 -10.76 -1.98 1.04
CA PHE A 51 -10.22 -2.95 0.09
C PHE A 51 -9.64 -2.21 -1.11
N ASP A 52 -8.47 -2.64 -1.57
CA ASP A 52 -7.82 -2.09 -2.77
C ASP A 52 -8.42 -2.62 -4.08
N TYR A 53 -9.32 -3.61 -4.01
CA TYR A 53 -10.06 -4.07 -5.19
C TYR A 53 -11.32 -3.23 -5.45
N PHE A 54 -11.60 -2.94 -6.72
CA PHE A 54 -12.79 -2.19 -7.10
C PHE A 54 -14.05 -3.06 -7.01
N HIS A 55 -15.07 -2.58 -6.31
CA HIS A 55 -16.42 -3.18 -6.34
C HIS A 55 -17.25 -2.76 -7.57
N ASP A 56 -16.88 -1.67 -8.25
CA ASP A 56 -17.62 -1.13 -9.38
C ASP A 56 -17.26 -1.83 -10.69
N LYS A 57 -18.27 -2.42 -11.34
CA LYS A 57 -18.16 -3.08 -12.66
C LYS A 57 -17.61 -2.13 -13.75
N ALA A 58 -17.78 -0.82 -13.61
CA ALA A 58 -17.25 0.15 -14.56
C ALA A 58 -15.72 0.28 -14.44
N ASN A 59 -15.19 0.38 -13.21
CA ASN A 59 -13.75 0.44 -12.95
C ASN A 59 -13.06 -0.90 -13.23
N GLN A 60 -13.72 -2.03 -12.94
CA GLN A 60 -13.23 -3.36 -13.33
C GLN A 60 -13.09 -3.52 -14.85
N LYS A 61 -14.00 -2.94 -15.65
CA LYS A 61 -13.95 -2.98 -17.11
C LYS A 61 -12.88 -2.05 -17.72
N LEU A 62 -12.48 -1.00 -17.01
CA LEU A 62 -11.58 0.04 -17.54
C LEU A 62 -10.13 -0.11 -17.05
N GLY A 63 -9.91 -0.64 -15.84
CA GLY A 63 -8.57 -0.74 -15.23
C GLY A 63 -8.17 -2.14 -14.73
N GLY A 64 -9.06 -3.12 -14.78
CA GLY A 64 -8.83 -4.45 -14.19
C GLY A 64 -8.94 -4.46 -12.65
N HIS A 65 -8.64 -5.59 -12.03
CA HIS A 65 -8.52 -5.71 -10.57
C HIS A 65 -7.07 -5.49 -10.15
N ARG A 66 -6.84 -4.71 -9.08
CA ARG A 66 -5.54 -4.65 -8.41
C ARG A 66 -5.28 -6.00 -7.72
N VAL A 67 -4.33 -6.75 -8.24
CA VAL A 67 -3.96 -8.08 -7.71
C VAL A 67 -3.12 -7.93 -6.44
N ALA A 68 -2.22 -6.95 -6.43
CA ALA A 68 -1.32 -6.69 -5.33
C ALA A 68 -1.01 -5.20 -5.20
N THR A 69 -0.71 -4.78 -3.98
CA THR A 69 -0.31 -3.42 -3.65
C THR A 69 1.08 -3.44 -3.01
N VAL A 70 1.96 -2.56 -3.47
CA VAL A 70 3.24 -2.26 -2.82
C VAL A 70 3.15 -0.89 -2.16
N LEU A 71 3.17 -0.87 -0.83
CA LEU A 71 3.17 0.35 -0.02
C LEU A 71 4.59 0.62 0.49
N MET A 72 5.17 1.75 0.10
CA MET A 72 6.51 2.15 0.51
C MET A 72 6.46 3.29 1.53
N TYR A 73 7.20 3.18 2.63
CA TYR A 73 7.29 4.23 3.63
C TYR A 73 8.45 5.18 3.33
N LEU A 74 8.12 6.44 3.06
CA LEU A 74 9.11 7.46 2.64
C LEU A 74 9.72 8.24 3.81
N SER A 75 9.18 8.07 5.02
CA SER A 75 9.63 8.74 6.25
C SER A 75 9.39 7.86 7.48
N ASP A 76 10.19 8.07 8.52
CA ASP A 76 9.95 7.49 9.84
C ASP A 76 8.82 8.26 10.52
N VAL A 77 7.95 7.55 11.25
CA VAL A 77 6.87 8.16 12.06
C VAL A 77 7.10 7.77 13.52
N GLU A 78 7.17 8.78 14.39
CA GLU A 78 7.46 8.57 15.80
C GLU A 78 6.32 7.86 16.54
N LYS A 79 5.06 8.19 16.22
CA LYS A 79 3.87 7.60 16.85
C LYS A 79 2.71 7.53 15.87
N GLY A 80 2.02 6.39 15.83
CA GLY A 80 0.90 6.16 14.92
C GLY A 80 1.35 5.83 13.50
N GLY A 81 0.49 6.07 12.52
CA GLY A 81 0.78 5.85 11.09
C GLY A 81 0.93 4.39 10.69
N GLU A 82 0.54 3.44 11.54
CA GLU A 82 0.66 2.02 11.24
C GLU A 82 -0.35 1.59 10.17
N THR A 83 0.09 0.76 9.23
CA THR A 83 -0.82 0.08 8.30
C THR A 83 -1.36 -1.16 9.00
N ILE A 84 -2.66 -1.17 9.26
CA ILE A 84 -3.37 -2.25 9.95
C ILE A 84 -4.14 -3.14 8.96
N PHE A 85 -4.09 -4.45 9.23
CA PHE A 85 -4.88 -5.51 8.60
C PHE A 85 -5.80 -6.12 9.67
N PRO A 86 -7.01 -5.56 9.87
CA PRO A 86 -7.92 -5.98 10.94
C PRO A 86 -8.36 -7.43 10.81
N ASN A 87 -8.48 -7.93 9.59
CA ASN A 87 -8.97 -9.28 9.27
C ASN A 87 -7.85 -10.31 9.09
N SER A 88 -6.59 -9.96 9.35
CA SER A 88 -5.48 -10.91 9.22
C SER A 88 -5.62 -12.05 10.24
N GLU A 89 -5.44 -13.30 9.80
CA GLU A 89 -5.42 -14.47 10.69
C GLU A 89 -4.33 -14.37 11.77
N ALA A 90 -3.25 -13.63 11.49
CA ALA A 90 -2.16 -13.34 12.42
C ALA A 90 -2.47 -12.16 13.37
N GLY A 91 -3.68 -11.62 13.36
CA GLY A 91 -4.00 -10.35 14.02
C GLY A 91 -3.61 -10.27 15.50
N MET A 92 -3.84 -11.37 16.24
CA MET A 92 -3.53 -11.47 17.67
C MET A 92 -2.19 -12.14 17.97
N SER A 93 -1.47 -12.62 16.96
CA SER A 93 -0.17 -13.29 17.15
C SER A 93 0.99 -12.31 17.24
N GLN A 94 0.79 -11.06 16.81
CA GLN A 94 1.80 -10.01 16.92
C GLN A 94 1.79 -9.42 18.35
N PRO A 95 2.85 -9.60 19.15
CA PRO A 95 2.94 -8.96 20.46
C PRO A 95 3.01 -7.44 20.28
N LYS A 96 2.18 -6.71 21.03
CA LYS A 96 2.10 -5.25 20.97
C LYS A 96 2.34 -4.65 22.35
N ASP A 97 3.35 -3.79 22.43
CA ASP A 97 3.67 -2.98 23.60
C ASP A 97 2.94 -1.62 23.57
N ASP A 98 3.31 -0.74 24.50
CA ASP A 98 2.77 0.61 24.61
C ASP A 98 3.21 1.55 23.47
N GLY A 99 4.16 1.12 22.64
CA GLY A 99 4.59 1.84 21.45
C GLY A 99 3.66 1.69 20.25
N TRP A 100 2.56 0.93 20.36
CA TRP A 100 1.54 0.78 19.31
C TRP A 100 0.33 1.65 19.58
N SER A 101 -0.23 2.26 18.53
CA SER A 101 -1.50 2.98 18.62
C SER A 101 -2.67 2.07 18.97
N ASP A 102 -3.72 2.63 19.55
CA ASP A 102 -4.97 1.91 19.83
C ASP A 102 -5.63 1.39 18.55
N CYS A 103 -5.39 2.05 17.42
CA CYS A 103 -5.79 1.56 16.11
C CYS A 103 -5.03 0.28 15.78
N ALA A 104 -3.71 0.33 15.81
CA ALA A 104 -2.84 -0.79 15.44
C ALA A 104 -3.02 -2.00 16.35
N LYS A 105 -3.49 -1.83 17.59
CA LYS A 105 -3.80 -2.93 18.52
C LYS A 105 -4.99 -3.80 18.10
N LYS A 106 -5.81 -3.36 17.13
CA LYS A 106 -7.02 -4.07 16.69
C LYS A 106 -6.79 -5.13 15.61
N GLY A 107 -5.55 -5.38 15.19
CA GLY A 107 -5.23 -6.35 14.15
C GLY A 107 -3.73 -6.47 13.91
N TYR A 108 -3.35 -7.20 12.86
CA TYR A 108 -1.94 -7.25 12.47
C TYR A 108 -1.56 -5.88 11.92
N ALA A 109 -0.41 -5.33 12.31
CA ALA A 109 -0.03 -4.00 11.86
C ALA A 109 1.45 -3.87 11.58
N VAL A 110 1.79 -2.96 10.68
CA VAL A 110 3.17 -2.66 10.28
C VAL A 110 3.46 -1.21 10.63
N LYS A 111 4.55 -0.97 11.38
CA LYS A 111 5.00 0.39 11.68
C LYS A 111 5.70 0.99 10.47
N PRO A 112 5.42 2.25 10.11
CA PRO A 112 6.10 2.92 9.01
C PRO A 112 7.55 3.22 9.41
N LYS A 113 8.49 2.75 8.60
CA LYS A 113 9.91 3.04 8.75
C LYS A 113 10.49 3.38 7.40
N LYS A 114 11.23 4.49 7.32
CA LYS A 114 11.75 5.00 6.06
C LYS A 114 12.56 3.95 5.32
N GLY A 115 12.16 3.70 4.06
CA GLY A 115 12.81 2.74 3.18
C GLY A 115 12.23 1.33 3.22
N ASP A 116 11.40 1.01 4.21
CA ASP A 116 10.68 -0.26 4.24
C ASP A 116 9.51 -0.23 3.23
N ALA A 117 9.18 -1.40 2.69
CA ALA A 117 8.07 -1.60 1.77
C ALA A 117 7.25 -2.82 2.19
N LEU A 118 5.94 -2.72 2.01
CA LEU A 118 4.97 -3.77 2.29
C LEU A 118 4.31 -4.22 1.00
N LEU A 119 4.33 -5.51 0.73
CA LEU A 119 3.60 -6.16 -0.35
C LEU A 119 2.45 -6.95 0.25
N PHE A 120 1.24 -6.71 -0.22
CA PHE A 120 0.06 -7.53 0.09
C PHE A 120 -0.77 -7.75 -1.16
N PHE A 121 -1.42 -8.91 -1.22
CA PHE A 121 -2.28 -9.29 -2.34
C PHE A 121 -3.73 -9.00 -1.98
N SER A 122 -4.50 -8.45 -2.91
CA SER A 122 -5.94 -8.18 -2.74
C SER A 122 -6.80 -9.28 -3.35
N LEU A 123 -6.19 -10.19 -4.12
CA LEU A 123 -6.83 -11.36 -4.70
C LEU A 123 -6.02 -12.61 -4.37
N HIS A 124 -6.71 -13.72 -4.24
CA HIS A 124 -6.11 -15.04 -4.29
C HIS A 124 -5.51 -15.34 -5.68
N PRO A 125 -4.58 -16.31 -5.79
CA PRO A 125 -3.98 -16.70 -7.08
C PRO A 125 -4.99 -17.17 -8.14
N ASP A 126 -6.20 -17.56 -7.73
CA ASP A 126 -7.31 -17.93 -8.63
C ASP A 126 -8.17 -16.74 -9.06
N ALA A 127 -7.74 -15.51 -8.75
CA ALA A 127 -8.42 -14.24 -9.02
C ALA A 127 -9.75 -14.04 -8.29
N THR A 128 -10.01 -14.81 -7.22
CA THR A 128 -11.07 -14.50 -6.26
C THR A 128 -10.59 -13.48 -5.22
N THR A 129 -11.51 -12.72 -4.63
CA THR A 129 -11.17 -11.69 -3.63
C THR A 129 -10.74 -12.34 -2.31
N ASP A 130 -9.66 -11.83 -1.72
CA ASP A 130 -9.18 -12.18 -0.38
C ASP A 130 -9.96 -11.45 0.72
#